data_AF-A0A847FB95-F1
#
_entry.id   AF-A0A847FB95-F1
#
_cell.length_a   1.000
_cell.length_b   1.000
_cell.length_c   1.000
_cell.angle_alpha   90.00
_cell.angle_beta   90.00
_cell.angle_gamma   90.00
#
_symmetry.space_group_name_H-M   'P 1'
#
loop_
_entity.id
_entity.type
_entity.pdbx_description
1 polymer ?
#
loop_
_entity_poly.entity_id
_entity_poly.type
_entity_poly.pdbx_seq_one_letter_code
_entity_poly.pdbx_strand_id
1 'polypeptide(L)'
;MIISNVDITGLCSMAKMVQAETGISNPFLTPEWILSWWEVFGGDYSSYIKVGIQDTKPVAIAPLKISGDTATFLGSTDICDYQDFIAINGKEEEFFTLLLDDVKKEKIRRLHLRHLRPDSLAITELAPVASALKHRATVKQETVSLEMPLPSTFSAYLDTLDKKNRHEIRRKMRRLLEANRVKFYYTGDNYSRYSYSPEYMQDFLRLFFLNQIEKAGFMTPLMQQFFNKIWEQAGPSGVLRFGCLEVDGERVAMVLLFDCNNSIFLYNNAYNFSHANLSV
;
A
#
# COMPACT_ATOMS: atom_id res chain seq x y z
N MET A 1 -12.21 -27.58 0.58
CA MET A 1 -12.35 -26.21 0.04
C MET A 1 -12.74 -26.28 -1.44
N ILE A 2 -13.51 -25.31 -1.94
CA ILE A 2 -13.70 -25.10 -3.39
C ILE A 2 -13.03 -23.78 -3.80
N ILE A 3 -12.51 -23.71 -5.03
CA ILE A 3 -11.99 -22.47 -5.59
C ILE A 3 -13.04 -21.88 -6.54
N SER A 4 -13.31 -20.59 -6.42
CA SER A 4 -14.29 -19.88 -7.25
C SER A 4 -13.67 -18.64 -7.87
N ASN A 5 -14.06 -18.34 -9.11
CA ASN A 5 -13.72 -17.08 -9.76
C ASN A 5 -14.67 -15.99 -9.27
N VAL A 6 -14.14 -14.82 -8.95
CA VAL A 6 -14.92 -13.67 -8.49
C VAL A 6 -14.54 -12.45 -9.31
N ASP A 7 -15.48 -11.54 -9.53
CA ASP A 7 -15.16 -10.24 -10.12
C ASP A 7 -14.57 -9.29 -9.05
N ILE A 8 -14.21 -8.09 -9.49
CA ILE A 8 -13.59 -7.08 -8.62
C ILE A 8 -14.55 -6.66 -7.49
N THR A 9 -15.84 -6.55 -7.78
CA THR A 9 -16.86 -6.15 -6.80
C THR A 9 -17.04 -7.20 -5.72
N GLY A 10 -17.10 -8.48 -6.09
CA GLY A 10 -17.22 -9.59 -5.16
C GLY A 10 -15.96 -9.76 -4.30
N LEU A 11 -14.77 -9.53 -4.87
CA LEU A 11 -13.51 -9.52 -4.13
C LEU A 11 -13.56 -8.54 -2.96
N CYS A 12 -14.10 -7.34 -3.16
CA CYS A 12 -14.13 -6.30 -2.15
C CYS A 12 -14.90 -6.70 -0.88
N SER A 13 -16.02 -7.41 -1.07
CA SER A 13 -16.82 -7.89 0.06
C SER A 13 -16.11 -9.02 0.81
N MET A 14 -15.44 -9.91 0.07
CA MET A 14 -14.75 -11.08 0.64
C MET A 14 -13.42 -10.71 1.30
N ALA A 15 -12.65 -9.78 0.73
CA ALA A 15 -11.37 -9.34 1.25
C ALA A 15 -11.49 -8.76 2.66
N LYS A 16 -12.50 -7.91 2.92
CA LYS A 16 -12.73 -7.37 4.27
C LYS A 16 -12.96 -8.47 5.32
N MET A 17 -13.69 -9.52 4.96
CA MET A 17 -13.97 -10.64 5.87
C MET A 17 -12.69 -11.42 6.20
N VAL A 18 -11.90 -11.81 5.19
CA VAL A 18 -10.68 -12.59 5.40
C VAL A 18 -9.59 -11.75 6.08
N GLN A 19 -9.48 -10.46 5.75
CA GLN A 19 -8.53 -9.54 6.39
C GLN A 19 -8.82 -9.36 7.89
N ALA A 20 -10.10 -9.23 8.25
CA ALA A 20 -10.49 -9.12 9.67
C ALA A 20 -10.10 -10.37 10.48
N GLU A 21 -10.15 -11.55 9.87
CA GLU A 21 -9.82 -12.83 10.53
C GLU A 21 -8.32 -13.10 10.59
N THR A 22 -7.56 -12.65 9.58
CA THR A 22 -6.10 -12.86 9.48
C THR A 22 -5.28 -11.78 10.19
N GLY A 23 -5.88 -10.61 10.45
CA GLY A 23 -5.16 -9.45 10.99
C GLY A 23 -4.18 -8.79 10.01
N ILE A 24 -4.16 -9.22 8.74
CA ILE A 24 -3.26 -8.68 7.72
C ILE A 24 -3.53 -7.18 7.53
N SER A 25 -2.46 -6.41 7.62
CA SER A 25 -2.47 -4.95 7.52
C SER A 25 -1.72 -4.48 6.29
N ASN A 26 -2.16 -4.92 5.10
CA ASN A 26 -1.56 -4.47 3.85
C ASN A 26 -2.52 -3.50 3.13
N PRO A 27 -2.19 -2.19 3.02
CA PRO A 27 -3.05 -1.23 2.35
C PRO A 27 -3.28 -1.57 0.87
N PHE A 28 -2.31 -2.21 0.22
CA PHE A 28 -2.37 -2.58 -1.20
C PHE A 28 -3.27 -3.79 -1.48
N LEU A 29 -3.78 -4.44 -0.43
CA LEU A 29 -4.78 -5.52 -0.52
C LEU A 29 -6.17 -5.05 -0.10
N THR A 30 -6.34 -3.78 0.28
CA THR A 30 -7.65 -3.24 0.63
C THR A 30 -8.56 -3.15 -0.59
N PRO A 31 -9.88 -3.32 -0.42
CA PRO A 31 -10.86 -3.10 -1.47
C PRO A 31 -10.74 -1.72 -2.13
N GLU A 32 -10.56 -0.69 -1.32
CA GLU A 32 -10.43 0.70 -1.75
C GLU A 32 -9.24 0.85 -2.72
N TRP A 33 -8.11 0.21 -2.42
CA TRP A 33 -6.94 0.17 -3.29
C TRP A 33 -7.19 -0.62 -4.58
N ILE A 34 -7.67 -1.85 -4.45
CA ILE A 34 -7.85 -2.78 -5.58
C ILE A 34 -8.85 -2.22 -6.60
N LEU A 35 -9.98 -1.66 -6.15
CA LEU A 35 -10.98 -1.02 -7.02
C LEU A 35 -10.38 0.19 -7.74
N SER A 36 -9.74 1.09 -6.98
CA SER A 36 -9.15 2.30 -7.55
C SER A 36 -8.09 1.97 -8.58
N TRP A 37 -7.27 0.96 -8.32
CA TRP A 37 -6.24 0.48 -9.24
C TRP A 37 -6.88 -0.13 -10.50
N TRP A 38 -7.84 -1.05 -10.33
CA TRP A 38 -8.46 -1.76 -11.45
C TRP A 38 -9.19 -0.82 -12.40
N GLU A 39 -9.94 0.15 -11.87
CA GLU A 39 -10.69 1.08 -12.70
C GLU A 39 -9.81 2.05 -13.49
N VAL A 40 -8.56 2.27 -13.09
CA VAL A 40 -7.63 3.19 -13.78
C VAL A 40 -6.63 2.45 -14.66
N PHE A 41 -6.08 1.33 -14.17
CA PHE A 41 -4.99 0.60 -14.83
C PHE A 41 -5.37 -0.80 -15.33
N GLY A 42 -6.55 -1.30 -14.98
CA GLY A 42 -6.98 -2.67 -15.26
C GLY A 42 -7.35 -2.94 -16.72
N GLY A 43 -7.55 -1.90 -17.54
CA GLY A 43 -8.08 -2.03 -18.91
C GLY A 43 -7.27 -2.94 -19.85
N ASP A 44 -5.97 -3.09 -19.61
CA ASP A 44 -5.07 -3.94 -20.41
C ASP A 44 -4.97 -5.39 -19.89
N TYR A 45 -5.74 -5.74 -18.85
CA TYR A 45 -5.64 -7.02 -18.16
C TYR A 45 -6.99 -7.73 -18.09
N SER A 46 -6.93 -9.07 -18.04
CA SER A 46 -8.09 -9.87 -17.62
C SER A 46 -8.03 -10.09 -16.11
N SER A 47 -9.15 -9.89 -15.40
CA SER A 47 -9.20 -10.19 -13.98
C SER A 47 -9.09 -11.70 -13.76
N TYR A 48 -8.32 -12.10 -12.76
CA TYR A 48 -8.16 -13.50 -12.40
C TYR A 48 -8.12 -13.62 -10.89
N ILE A 49 -9.28 -13.46 -10.27
CA ILE A 49 -9.40 -13.45 -8.83
C ILE A 49 -9.98 -14.77 -8.38
N LYS A 50 -9.20 -15.50 -7.58
CA LYS A 50 -9.63 -16.79 -7.04
C LYS A 50 -9.87 -16.69 -5.55
N VAL A 51 -11.00 -17.21 -5.12
CA VAL A 51 -11.39 -17.28 -3.70
C VAL A 51 -11.56 -18.73 -3.31
N GLY A 52 -10.87 -19.13 -2.24
CA GLY A 52 -11.09 -20.40 -1.56
C GLY A 52 -12.31 -20.26 -0.64
N ILE A 53 -13.31 -21.12 -0.83
CA ILE A 53 -14.53 -21.13 -0.03
C ILE A 53 -14.62 -22.46 0.73
N GLN A 54 -14.84 -22.36 2.04
CA GLN A 54 -15.11 -23.50 2.91
C GLN A 54 -16.36 -23.21 3.74
N ASP A 55 -17.31 -24.14 3.76
CA ASP A 55 -18.56 -24.02 4.53
C ASP A 55 -19.28 -22.68 4.28
N THR A 56 -19.32 -22.25 3.01
CA THR A 56 -19.88 -20.96 2.52
C THR A 56 -19.10 -19.69 2.89
N LYS A 57 -17.97 -19.81 3.59
CA LYS A 57 -17.14 -18.66 3.98
C LYS A 57 -15.90 -18.54 3.10
N PRO A 58 -15.50 -17.32 2.68
CA PRO A 58 -14.20 -17.11 2.05
C PRO A 58 -13.10 -17.34 3.08
N VAL A 59 -12.10 -18.14 2.73
CA VAL A 59 -10.97 -18.49 3.62
C VAL A 59 -9.60 -18.17 3.02
N ALA A 60 -9.54 -17.94 1.71
CA ALA A 60 -8.33 -17.51 1.02
C ALA A 60 -8.66 -16.75 -0.27
N ILE A 61 -7.77 -15.88 -0.70
CA ILE A 61 -7.93 -14.97 -1.84
C ILE A 61 -6.60 -14.85 -2.58
N ALA A 62 -6.67 -15.01 -3.90
CA ALA A 62 -5.61 -14.71 -4.85
C ALA A 62 -6.04 -13.54 -5.74
N PRO A 63 -5.65 -12.29 -5.40
CA PRO A 63 -5.96 -11.12 -6.20
C PRO A 63 -4.97 -11.05 -7.36
N LEU A 64 -5.24 -11.75 -8.45
CA LEU A 64 -4.38 -11.77 -9.63
C LEU A 64 -5.06 -11.13 -10.85
N LYS A 65 -4.24 -10.81 -11.83
CA LYS A 65 -4.61 -10.35 -13.16
C LYS A 65 -3.75 -11.07 -14.20
N ILE A 66 -4.28 -11.24 -15.41
CA ILE A 66 -3.60 -11.95 -16.50
C ILE A 66 -3.28 -10.97 -17.63
N SER A 67 -2.06 -11.11 -18.17
CA SER A 67 -1.68 -10.59 -19.48
C SER A 67 -0.99 -11.70 -20.26
N GLY A 68 -1.55 -12.09 -21.41
CA GLY A 68 -1.09 -13.24 -22.18
C GLY A 68 -1.18 -14.55 -21.38
N ASP A 69 -0.04 -15.20 -21.16
CA ASP A 69 0.07 -16.46 -20.40
C ASP A 69 0.67 -16.27 -19.00
N THR A 70 0.75 -15.03 -18.53
CA THR A 70 1.38 -14.68 -17.25
C THR A 70 0.35 -14.04 -16.32
N ALA A 71 0.23 -14.58 -15.11
CA ALA A 71 -0.53 -13.96 -14.03
C ALA A 71 0.41 -13.21 -13.07
N THR A 72 -0.02 -12.03 -12.67
CA THR A 72 0.65 -11.14 -11.70
C THR A 72 -0.37 -10.70 -10.66
N PHE A 73 0.06 -10.12 -9.54
CA PHE A 73 -0.88 -9.50 -8.60
C PHE A 73 -1.72 -8.38 -9.23
N LEU A 74 -2.91 -8.22 -8.69
CA LEU A 74 -3.83 -7.13 -8.98
C LEU A 74 -3.33 -5.86 -8.27
N GLY A 75 -2.40 -5.20 -8.94
CA GLY A 75 -1.67 -4.01 -8.50
C GLY A 75 -0.52 -3.76 -9.47
N SER A 76 0.40 -2.86 -9.17
CA SER A 76 1.60 -2.67 -9.99
C SER A 76 2.81 -2.35 -9.14
N THR A 77 3.99 -2.76 -9.63
CA THR A 77 5.26 -2.49 -8.97
C THR A 77 5.62 -1.01 -8.93
N ASP A 78 4.93 -0.16 -9.70
CA ASP A 78 5.20 1.28 -9.68
C ASP A 78 4.58 2.00 -8.47
N ILE A 79 3.57 1.39 -7.83
CA ILE A 79 2.76 2.04 -6.78
C ILE A 79 2.38 1.14 -5.60
N CYS A 80 2.63 -0.17 -5.64
CA CYS A 80 2.44 -1.06 -4.49
C CYS A 80 3.80 -1.37 -3.86
N ASP A 81 4.00 -1.10 -2.56
CA ASP A 81 5.25 -1.52 -1.88
C ASP A 81 5.24 -3.01 -1.56
N TYR A 82 4.07 -3.54 -1.19
CA TYR A 82 3.88 -4.94 -0.83
C TYR A 82 2.62 -5.51 -1.47
N GLN A 83 2.70 -6.71 -2.03
CA GLN A 83 1.57 -7.46 -2.56
C GLN A 83 1.63 -8.88 -2.00
N ASP A 84 0.48 -9.54 -1.89
CA ASP A 84 0.44 -10.94 -1.47
C ASP A 84 -0.93 -11.59 -1.73
N PHE A 85 -1.01 -12.87 -1.39
CA PHE A 85 -2.25 -13.60 -1.15
C PHE A 85 -2.79 -13.29 0.24
N ILE A 86 -4.05 -13.63 0.47
CA ILE A 86 -4.69 -13.58 1.79
C ILE A 86 -5.18 -14.99 2.08
N ALA A 87 -4.87 -15.58 3.23
CA ALA A 87 -5.40 -16.87 3.64
C ALA A 87 -5.49 -16.97 5.16
N ILE A 88 -6.52 -17.64 5.63
CA ILE A 88 -6.67 -18.00 7.05
C ILE A 88 -5.69 -19.12 7.37
N ASN A 89 -5.10 -19.06 8.57
CA ASN A 89 -4.14 -20.03 9.07
C ASN A 89 -4.65 -21.48 8.93
N GLY A 90 -3.84 -22.35 8.34
CA GLY A 90 -4.12 -23.77 8.11
C GLY A 90 -4.92 -24.04 6.83
N LYS A 91 -5.10 -23.05 5.95
CA LYS A 91 -5.82 -23.17 4.66
C LYS A 91 -4.91 -22.98 3.44
N GLU A 92 -3.66 -22.60 3.66
CA GLU A 92 -2.71 -22.18 2.64
C GLU A 92 -2.37 -23.31 1.68
N GLU A 93 -1.94 -24.47 2.20
CA GLU A 93 -1.54 -25.63 1.37
C GLU A 93 -2.68 -26.12 0.47
N GLU A 94 -3.88 -26.30 1.04
CA GLU A 94 -5.07 -26.72 0.29
C GLU A 94 -5.43 -25.68 -0.78
N PHE A 95 -5.41 -24.39 -0.42
CA PHE A 95 -5.72 -23.30 -1.33
C PHE A 95 -4.71 -23.21 -2.49
N PHE A 96 -3.41 -23.23 -2.21
CA PHE A 96 -2.39 -23.10 -3.24
C PHE A 96 -2.32 -24.32 -4.16
N THR A 97 -2.62 -25.51 -3.65
CA THR A 97 -2.77 -26.72 -4.49
C THR A 97 -3.91 -26.53 -5.50
N LEU A 98 -5.08 -26.09 -5.04
CA LEU A 98 -6.24 -25.81 -5.91
C LEU A 98 -5.97 -24.67 -6.89
N LEU A 99 -5.28 -23.62 -6.44
CA LEU A 99 -4.91 -22.47 -7.28
C LEU A 99 -3.98 -22.88 -8.43
N LEU A 100 -2.94 -23.67 -8.16
CA LEU A 100 -2.00 -24.12 -9.18
C LEU A 100 -2.66 -25.03 -10.23
N ASP A 101 -3.59 -25.88 -9.80
CA ASP A 101 -4.40 -26.70 -10.71
C ASP A 101 -5.30 -25.83 -11.61
N ASP A 102 -5.91 -24.79 -11.05
CA ASP A 102 -6.75 -23.85 -11.80
C ASP A 102 -5.93 -23.01 -12.79
N VAL A 103 -4.78 -22.48 -12.36
CA VAL A 103 -3.80 -21.75 -13.20
C VAL A 103 -3.42 -22.58 -14.43
N LYS A 104 -3.18 -23.88 -14.24
CA LYS A 104 -2.87 -24.80 -15.34
C LYS A 104 -4.06 -25.01 -16.28
N LYS A 105 -5.28 -25.14 -15.77
CA LYS A 105 -6.51 -25.28 -16.59
C LYS A 105 -6.75 -24.05 -17.46
N GLU A 106 -6.48 -22.87 -16.91
CA GLU A 106 -6.56 -21.58 -17.62
C GLU A 106 -5.38 -21.32 -18.56
N LYS A 107 -4.49 -22.31 -18.76
CA LYS A 107 -3.32 -22.25 -19.64
C LYS A 107 -2.33 -21.14 -19.29
N ILE A 108 -2.36 -20.66 -18.04
CA ILE A 108 -1.37 -19.72 -17.51
C ILE A 108 -0.07 -20.49 -17.30
N ARG A 109 1.02 -20.00 -17.89
CA ARG A 109 2.33 -20.66 -17.86
C ARG A 109 3.26 -20.11 -16.80
N ARG A 110 2.98 -18.91 -16.28
CA ARG A 110 3.84 -18.22 -15.34
C ARG A 110 3.05 -17.43 -14.31
N LEU A 111 3.39 -17.62 -13.04
CA LEU A 111 3.10 -16.65 -11.99
C LEU A 111 4.33 -15.76 -11.82
N HIS A 112 4.19 -14.46 -12.05
CA HIS A 112 5.26 -13.48 -11.88
C HIS A 112 4.88 -12.52 -10.75
N LEU A 113 5.28 -12.88 -9.54
CA LEU A 113 4.89 -12.23 -8.29
C LEU A 113 6.08 -11.41 -7.79
N ARG A 114 5.88 -10.11 -7.59
CA ARG A 114 6.91 -9.13 -7.21
C ARG A 114 6.44 -8.31 -6.01
N HIS A 115 7.38 -7.60 -5.38
CA HIS A 115 7.10 -6.73 -4.23
C HIS A 115 6.52 -7.53 -3.06
N LEU A 116 7.23 -8.58 -2.70
CA LEU A 116 6.88 -9.51 -1.64
C LEU A 116 7.70 -9.20 -0.39
N ARG A 117 7.06 -9.25 0.78
CA ARG A 117 7.80 -9.27 2.04
C ARG A 117 8.39 -10.67 2.29
N PRO A 118 9.46 -10.80 3.10
CA PRO A 118 10.02 -12.11 3.44
C PRO A 118 9.03 -13.08 4.07
N ASP A 119 8.02 -12.56 4.78
CA ASP A 119 6.93 -13.29 5.43
C ASP A 119 5.69 -13.47 4.54
N SER A 120 5.76 -13.13 3.25
CA SER A 120 4.62 -13.27 2.34
C SER A 120 4.24 -14.72 2.08
N LEU A 121 2.94 -15.00 1.96
CA LEU A 121 2.39 -16.33 1.63
C LEU A 121 2.89 -16.81 0.26
N ALA A 122 3.13 -15.90 -0.68
CA ALA A 122 3.75 -16.23 -1.96
C ALA A 122 5.12 -16.93 -1.79
N ILE A 123 5.91 -16.53 -0.79
CA ILE A 123 7.23 -17.10 -0.50
C ILE A 123 7.13 -18.27 0.46
N THR A 124 6.42 -18.11 1.59
CA THR A 124 6.41 -19.09 2.68
C THR A 124 5.53 -20.29 2.39
N GLU A 125 4.53 -20.16 1.51
CA GLU A 125 3.53 -21.21 1.27
C GLU A 125 3.44 -21.63 -0.21
N LEU A 126 3.16 -20.68 -1.12
CA LEU A 126 2.97 -21.00 -2.55
C LEU A 126 4.23 -21.61 -3.18
N ALA A 127 5.41 -21.04 -2.93
CA ALA A 127 6.65 -21.53 -3.54
C ALA A 127 7.03 -22.96 -3.08
N PRO A 128 6.91 -23.31 -1.77
CA PRO A 128 6.99 -24.70 -1.31
C PRO A 128 5.97 -25.64 -1.96
N VAL A 129 4.69 -25.27 -1.99
CA VAL A 129 3.62 -26.09 -2.60
C VAL A 129 3.89 -26.32 -4.09
N ALA A 130 4.29 -25.27 -4.82
CA ALA A 130 4.65 -25.38 -6.23
C ALA A 130 5.82 -26.36 -6.44
N SER A 131 6.84 -26.30 -5.58
CA SER A 131 7.99 -27.20 -5.63
C SER A 131 7.61 -28.66 -5.34
N ALA A 132 6.75 -28.90 -4.35
CA ALA A 132 6.22 -30.22 -4.03
C ALA A 132 5.42 -30.83 -5.19
N LEU A 133 4.67 -29.99 -5.91
CA LEU A 133 3.95 -30.35 -7.14
C LEU A 133 4.86 -30.39 -8.40
N LYS A 134 6.18 -30.34 -8.23
CA LYS A 134 7.19 -30.40 -9.29
C LYS A 134 7.14 -29.25 -10.30
N HIS A 135 6.57 -28.11 -9.92
CA HIS A 135 6.72 -26.87 -10.67
C HIS A 135 8.05 -26.19 -10.34
N ARG A 136 8.56 -25.40 -11.29
CA ARG A 136 9.77 -24.58 -11.06
C ARG A 136 9.38 -23.33 -10.26
N ALA A 137 9.82 -23.24 -9.01
CA ALA A 137 9.71 -22.05 -8.18
C ALA A 137 11.10 -21.41 -7.99
N THR A 138 11.19 -20.09 -8.14
CA THR A 138 12.43 -19.33 -7.87
C THR A 138 12.09 -18.05 -7.12
N VAL A 139 12.73 -17.86 -5.97
CA VAL A 139 12.65 -16.63 -5.18
C VAL A 139 13.97 -15.89 -5.30
N LYS A 140 13.92 -14.60 -5.59
CA LYS A 140 15.10 -13.72 -5.68
C LYS A 140 14.82 -12.44 -4.93
N GLN A 141 15.80 -11.98 -4.16
CA GLN A 141 15.73 -10.67 -3.54
C GLN A 141 15.70 -9.59 -4.63
N GLU A 142 14.74 -8.68 -4.49
CA GLU A 142 14.51 -7.59 -5.44
C GLU A 142 15.02 -6.25 -4.89
N THR A 143 14.65 -5.93 -3.65
CA THR A 143 15.03 -4.69 -2.95
C THR A 143 15.08 -4.93 -1.44
N VAL A 144 15.25 -3.86 -0.66
CA VAL A 144 15.11 -3.85 0.79
C VAL A 144 13.93 -2.96 1.20
N SER A 145 13.19 -3.38 2.22
CA SER A 145 12.21 -2.55 2.90
C SER A 145 12.77 -2.05 4.23
N LEU A 146 12.28 -0.90 4.68
CA LEU A 146 12.58 -0.36 6.01
C LEU A 146 11.29 -0.34 6.83
N GLU A 147 11.36 -0.97 7.99
CA GLU A 147 10.30 -0.93 9.00
C GLU A 147 10.93 -0.67 10.36
N MET A 148 10.17 -0.05 11.25
CA MET A 148 10.65 0.26 12.59
C MET A 148 9.48 0.21 13.59
N PRO A 149 9.62 -0.51 14.71
CA PRO A 149 8.66 -0.40 15.79
C PRO A 149 8.70 1.02 16.35
N LEU A 150 7.55 1.69 16.39
CA LEU A 150 7.45 3.04 16.94
C LEU A 150 7.36 2.98 18.47
N PRO A 151 8.28 3.65 19.21
CA PRO A 151 8.13 3.82 20.64
C PRO A 151 6.88 4.63 20.98
N SER A 152 6.35 4.46 22.19
CA SER A 152 5.14 5.14 22.66
C SER A 152 5.27 6.66 22.79
N THR A 153 6.50 7.20 22.75
CA THR A 153 6.75 8.64 22.84
C THR A 153 7.84 9.08 21.87
N PHE A 154 7.74 10.34 21.43
CA PHE A 154 8.77 10.96 20.61
C PHE A 154 10.15 11.01 21.30
N SER A 155 10.18 11.20 22.63
CA SER A 155 11.44 11.17 23.37
C SER A 155 12.09 9.79 23.30
N ALA A 156 11.32 8.72 23.51
CA ALA A 156 11.83 7.36 23.43
C ALA A 156 12.34 7.04 22.01
N TYR A 157 11.69 7.55 20.96
CA TYR A 157 12.23 7.48 19.60
C TYR A 157 13.58 8.20 19.46
N LEU A 158 13.73 9.42 19.98
CA LEU A 158 15.01 10.15 19.90
C LEU A 158 16.16 9.44 20.64
N ASP A 159 15.83 8.62 21.64
CA ASP A 159 16.80 7.87 22.43
C ASP A 159 17.31 6.62 21.69
N THR A 160 16.58 6.11 20.68
CA THR A 160 17.06 5.01 19.82
C THR A 160 18.10 5.48 18.79
N LEU A 161 18.15 6.79 18.52
CA LEU A 161 19.07 7.37 17.54
C LEU A 161 20.47 7.57 18.13
N ASP A 162 21.49 7.54 17.27
CA ASP A 162 22.83 7.97 17.68
C ASP A 162 22.86 9.46 18.06
N LYS A 163 23.94 9.87 18.74
CA LYS A 163 24.12 11.24 19.23
C LYS A 163 24.00 12.28 18.11
N LYS A 164 24.55 12.00 16.92
CA LYS A 164 24.56 12.94 15.80
C LYS A 164 23.13 13.14 15.28
N ASN A 165 22.43 12.06 14.97
CA ASN A 165 21.06 12.09 14.44
C ASN A 165 20.06 12.71 15.43
N ARG A 166 20.15 12.36 16.72
CA ARG A 166 19.32 12.99 17.77
C ARG A 166 19.54 14.50 17.87
N HIS A 167 20.80 14.96 17.89
CA HIS A 167 21.07 16.40 17.93
C HIS A 167 20.59 17.11 16.68
N GLU A 168 20.72 16.46 15.52
CA GLU A 168 20.32 17.01 14.24
C GLU A 168 18.81 17.20 14.15
N ILE A 169 18.01 16.19 14.52
CA ILE A 169 16.54 16.31 14.58
C ILE A 169 16.13 17.41 15.56
N ARG A 170 16.70 17.45 16.77
CA ARG A 170 16.37 18.49 17.77
C ARG A 170 16.71 19.90 17.27
N ARG A 171 17.86 20.07 16.61
CA ARG A 171 18.29 21.35 16.02
C ARG A 171 17.32 21.82 14.95
N LYS A 172 16.90 20.92 14.05
CA LYS A 172 15.96 21.24 12.97
C LYS A 172 14.55 21.55 13.46
N MET A 173 14.06 20.78 14.44
CA MET A 173 12.78 21.07 15.09
C MET A 173 12.76 22.45 15.76
N ARG A 174 13.82 22.82 16.50
CA ARG A 174 13.94 24.16 17.08
C ARG A 174 13.91 25.24 16.02
N ARG A 175 14.73 25.10 14.96
CA ARG A 175 14.77 26.06 13.86
C ARG A 175 13.41 26.26 13.19
N LEU A 176 12.68 25.16 12.97
CA LEU A 176 11.35 25.19 12.38
C LEU A 176 10.37 25.99 13.26
N LEU A 177 10.37 25.72 14.57
CA LEU A 177 9.46 26.32 15.54
C LEU A 177 9.81 27.77 15.93
N GLU A 178 11.10 28.14 15.93
CA GLU A 178 11.55 29.49 16.29
C GLU A 178 11.34 30.50 15.15
N ALA A 179 11.42 30.04 13.89
CA ALA A 179 11.41 30.94 12.74
C ALA A 179 10.01 31.29 12.22
N ASN A 180 8.97 30.48 12.51
CA ASN A 180 7.68 30.63 11.85
C ASN A 180 6.50 30.17 12.73
N ARG A 181 5.27 30.55 12.34
CA ARG A 181 4.06 29.93 12.90
C ARG A 181 3.81 28.60 12.20
N VAL A 182 4.12 27.51 12.90
CA VAL A 182 4.06 26.15 12.34
C VAL A 182 2.89 25.37 12.89
N LYS A 183 2.21 24.64 12.01
CA LYS A 183 1.17 23.68 12.37
C LYS A 183 1.39 22.39 11.61
N PHE A 184 1.36 21.26 12.31
CA PHE A 184 1.33 19.94 11.71
C PHE A 184 0.08 19.20 12.17
N TYR A 185 -0.64 18.58 11.25
CA TYR A 185 -1.86 17.83 11.54
C TYR A 185 -2.07 16.73 10.51
N TYR A 186 -2.85 15.71 10.90
CA TYR A 186 -3.32 14.70 9.97
C TYR A 186 -4.78 14.94 9.58
N THR A 187 -5.14 14.57 8.35
CA THR A 187 -6.55 14.47 7.97
C THR A 187 -7.24 13.36 8.76
N GLY A 188 -8.51 13.55 9.10
CA GLY A 188 -9.31 12.54 9.81
C GLY A 188 -9.06 12.43 11.31
N ASP A 189 -8.18 13.25 11.90
CA ASP A 189 -8.10 13.34 13.37
C ASP A 189 -9.36 13.99 13.92
N ASN A 190 -10.03 13.33 14.88
CA ASN A 190 -11.23 13.80 15.59
C ASN A 190 -11.06 15.18 16.27
N TYR A 191 -9.82 15.63 16.48
CA TYR A 191 -9.46 16.92 17.04
C TYR A 191 -9.16 18.00 15.98
N SER A 192 -9.15 17.64 14.70
CA SER A 192 -8.92 18.55 13.60
C SER A 192 -10.26 19.10 13.09
N ARG A 193 -10.30 20.40 12.80
CA ARG A 193 -11.46 21.09 12.21
C ARG A 193 -11.74 20.67 10.75
N TYR A 194 -11.09 19.61 10.25
CA TYR A 194 -11.02 19.29 8.83
C TYR A 194 -11.37 17.83 8.55
N SER A 195 -12.61 17.63 8.10
CA SER A 195 -13.10 16.39 7.50
C SER A 195 -12.37 16.06 6.19
N TYR A 196 -12.65 14.88 5.64
CA TYR A 196 -12.34 14.56 4.24
C TYR A 196 -12.69 15.74 3.31
N SER A 197 -11.77 16.10 2.41
CA SER A 197 -11.96 17.10 1.36
C SER A 197 -11.14 16.74 0.13
N PRO A 198 -11.69 16.85 -1.10
CA PRO A 198 -10.93 16.68 -2.34
C PRO A 198 -9.74 17.66 -2.49
N GLU A 199 -9.79 18.81 -1.83
CA GLU A 199 -8.74 19.85 -1.91
C GLU A 199 -7.37 19.36 -1.41
N TYR A 200 -7.35 18.41 -0.47
CA TYR A 200 -6.08 17.85 0.01
C TYR A 200 -5.28 17.17 -1.11
N MET A 201 -5.95 16.42 -1.98
CA MET A 201 -5.27 15.81 -3.13
C MET A 201 -4.80 16.86 -4.14
N GLN A 202 -5.60 17.91 -4.36
CA GLN A 202 -5.21 19.02 -5.24
C GLN A 202 -3.96 19.74 -4.72
N ASP A 203 -3.91 20.03 -3.41
CA ASP A 203 -2.74 20.62 -2.77
C ASP A 203 -1.52 19.70 -2.83
N PHE A 204 -1.71 18.40 -2.61
CA PHE A 204 -0.64 17.42 -2.73
C PHE A 204 -0.06 17.40 -4.14
N LEU A 205 -0.91 17.34 -5.18
CA LEU A 205 -0.47 17.35 -6.57
C LEU A 205 0.22 18.67 -6.93
N ARG A 206 -0.31 19.82 -6.49
CA ARG A 206 0.32 21.13 -6.66
C ARG A 206 1.74 21.13 -6.08
N LEU A 207 1.90 20.71 -4.83
CA LEU A 207 3.21 20.62 -4.17
C LEU A 207 4.12 19.59 -4.86
N PHE A 208 3.56 18.46 -5.30
CA PHE A 208 4.32 17.41 -5.98
C PHE A 208 4.93 17.95 -7.28
N PHE A 209 4.17 18.76 -8.01
CA PHE A 209 4.61 19.34 -9.27
C PHE A 209 5.66 20.43 -9.14
N LEU A 210 5.77 21.11 -7.99
CA LEU A 210 6.88 22.02 -7.70
C LEU A 210 8.23 21.29 -7.64
N ASN A 211 8.22 19.96 -7.46
CA ASN A 211 9.41 19.14 -7.28
C ASN A 211 9.77 18.30 -8.52
N GLN A 212 9.18 18.60 -9.68
CA GLN A 212 9.26 17.74 -10.87
C GLN A 212 10.64 17.62 -11.53
N ILE A 213 11.64 18.42 -11.16
CA ILE A 213 12.97 18.32 -11.80
C ILE A 213 13.62 16.94 -11.51
N GLU A 214 13.33 16.32 -10.36
CA GLU A 214 13.83 14.98 -10.00
C GLU A 214 12.79 13.85 -10.20
N LYS A 215 11.50 14.18 -10.34
CA LYS A 215 10.37 13.23 -10.45
C LYS A 215 9.64 13.28 -11.81
N ALA A 216 10.29 13.82 -12.83
CA ALA A 216 9.70 13.98 -14.16
C ALA A 216 9.21 12.63 -14.69
N GLY A 217 7.91 12.53 -14.95
CA GLY A 217 7.29 11.36 -15.58
C GLY A 217 6.55 10.38 -14.65
N PHE A 218 6.70 10.45 -13.32
CA PHE A 218 5.90 9.60 -12.43
C PHE A 218 4.42 10.01 -12.41
N MET A 219 4.15 11.31 -12.20
CA MET A 219 2.80 11.84 -12.02
C MET A 219 2.12 12.17 -13.35
N THR A 220 1.97 11.14 -14.20
CA THR A 220 1.23 11.22 -15.48
C THR A 220 -0.26 11.57 -15.25
N PRO A 221 -1.02 11.96 -16.28
CA PRO A 221 -2.47 12.18 -16.14
C PRO A 221 -3.20 10.96 -15.59
N LEU A 222 -2.80 9.75 -16.00
CA LEU A 222 -3.37 8.50 -15.51
C LEU A 222 -3.03 8.27 -14.03
N MET A 223 -1.80 8.59 -13.61
CA MET A 223 -1.40 8.51 -12.21
C MET A 223 -2.17 9.51 -11.33
N GLN A 224 -2.38 10.74 -11.82
CA GLN A 224 -3.23 11.73 -11.13
C GLN A 224 -4.67 11.24 -10.98
N GLN A 225 -5.23 10.60 -12.02
CA GLN A 225 -6.56 10.00 -11.94
C GLN A 225 -6.62 8.93 -10.84
N PHE A 226 -5.61 8.07 -10.76
CA PHE A 226 -5.50 7.07 -9.68
C PHE A 226 -5.43 7.71 -8.31
N PHE A 227 -4.54 8.69 -8.09
CA PHE A 227 -4.41 9.35 -6.78
C PHE A 227 -5.70 10.04 -6.33
N ASN A 228 -6.39 10.76 -7.23
CA ASN A 228 -7.70 11.34 -6.91
C ASN A 228 -8.73 10.25 -6.51
N LYS A 229 -8.74 9.13 -7.23
CA LYS A 229 -9.67 8.04 -7.00
C LYS A 229 -9.41 7.32 -5.67
N ILE A 230 -8.16 6.96 -5.37
CA ILE A 230 -7.84 6.30 -4.11
C ILE A 230 -8.09 7.21 -2.91
N TRP A 231 -7.91 8.52 -3.07
CA TRP A 231 -8.29 9.50 -2.04
C TRP A 231 -9.80 9.53 -1.81
N GLU A 232 -10.59 9.52 -2.88
CA GLU A 232 -12.05 9.46 -2.78
C GLU A 232 -12.55 8.19 -2.08
N GLN A 233 -11.90 7.04 -2.34
CA GLN A 233 -12.30 5.75 -1.78
C GLN A 233 -11.81 5.53 -0.34
N ALA A 234 -10.54 5.87 -0.05
CA ALA A 234 -9.89 5.53 1.22
C ALA A 234 -9.74 6.71 2.20
N GLY A 235 -9.89 7.94 1.73
CA GLY A 235 -9.83 9.14 2.57
C GLY A 235 -10.96 9.25 3.60
N PRO A 236 -12.24 9.01 3.24
CA PRO A 236 -13.36 9.12 4.17
C PRO A 236 -13.29 8.16 5.37
N SER A 237 -12.73 6.97 5.18
CA SER A 237 -12.57 5.96 6.25
C SER A 237 -11.34 6.21 7.13
N GLY A 238 -10.48 7.17 6.77
CA GLY A 238 -9.23 7.45 7.46
C GLY A 238 -8.12 6.42 7.19
N VAL A 239 -8.33 5.46 6.30
CA VAL A 239 -7.31 4.47 5.90
C VAL A 239 -6.17 5.14 5.14
N LEU A 240 -6.51 6.05 4.21
CA LEU A 240 -5.53 6.92 3.55
C LEU A 240 -5.61 8.31 4.17
N ARG A 241 -4.45 8.87 4.55
CA ARG A 241 -4.38 10.15 5.25
C ARG A 241 -3.28 11.03 4.69
N PHE A 242 -3.47 12.33 4.83
CA PHE A 242 -2.39 13.29 4.69
C PHE A 242 -1.89 13.75 6.04
N GLY A 243 -0.57 13.82 6.22
CA GLY A 243 0.07 14.66 7.22
C GLY A 243 0.47 15.99 6.56
N CYS A 244 -0.06 17.10 7.07
CA CYS A 244 0.07 18.42 6.48
C CYS A 244 0.95 19.31 7.35
N LEU A 245 1.98 19.91 6.77
CA LEU A 245 2.80 20.95 7.40
C LEU A 245 2.40 22.32 6.84
N GLU A 246 1.93 23.19 7.72
CA GLU A 246 1.64 24.59 7.43
C GLU A 246 2.66 25.50 8.11
N VAL A 247 3.12 26.50 7.35
CA VAL A 247 4.05 27.55 7.80
C VAL A 247 3.41 28.89 7.44
N ASP A 248 3.15 29.71 8.45
CA ASP A 248 2.48 31.02 8.34
C ASP A 248 1.13 30.99 7.59
N GLY A 249 0.42 29.86 7.69
CA GLY A 249 -0.89 29.63 7.08
C GLY A 249 -0.83 29.05 5.67
N GLU A 250 0.36 28.86 5.09
CA GLU A 250 0.54 28.17 3.81
C GLU A 250 0.90 26.70 4.02
N ARG A 251 0.26 25.78 3.29
CA ARG A 251 0.66 24.36 3.27
C ARG A 251 1.90 24.19 2.40
N VAL A 252 3.03 23.92 3.06
CA VAL A 252 4.35 23.88 2.41
C VAL A 252 4.87 22.46 2.20
N ALA A 253 4.37 21.48 2.95
CA ALA A 253 4.72 20.07 2.78
C ALA A 253 3.57 19.15 3.19
N MET A 254 3.51 17.99 2.54
CA MET A 254 2.52 16.96 2.77
C MET A 254 3.16 15.57 2.65
N VAL A 255 2.73 14.67 3.53
CA VAL A 255 2.99 13.23 3.43
C VAL A 255 1.67 12.51 3.23
N LEU A 256 1.61 11.63 2.23
CA LEU A 256 0.51 10.70 2.01
C LEU A 256 0.89 9.38 2.66
N LEU A 257 0.02 8.85 3.52
CA LEU A 257 0.27 7.64 4.28
C LEU A 257 -0.97 6.76 4.40
N PHE A 258 -0.76 5.47 4.61
CA PHE A 258 -1.82 4.56 5.07
C PHE A 258 -1.72 4.32 6.57
N ASP A 259 -2.86 4.33 7.24
CA ASP A 259 -3.03 4.05 8.65
C ASP A 259 -3.83 2.75 8.81
N CYS A 260 -3.12 1.64 8.99
CA CYS A 260 -3.70 0.29 8.96
C CYS A 260 -3.20 -0.51 10.17
N ASN A 261 -4.12 -1.04 11.00
CA ASN A 261 -3.87 -1.92 12.14
C ASN A 261 -2.53 -1.68 12.87
N ASN A 262 -2.43 -0.55 13.59
CA ASN A 262 -1.26 -0.18 14.40
C ASN A 262 0.05 0.01 13.59
N SER A 263 -0.06 0.20 12.27
CA SER A 263 1.06 0.43 11.36
C SER A 263 0.79 1.65 10.47
N ILE A 264 1.83 2.48 10.28
CA ILE A 264 1.80 3.61 9.37
C ILE A 264 2.70 3.28 8.17
N PHE A 265 2.14 3.32 6.97
CA PHE A 265 2.88 3.16 5.72
C PHE A 265 3.11 4.54 5.11
N LEU A 266 4.35 5.03 5.18
CA LEU A 266 4.74 6.29 4.54
C LEU A 266 4.84 6.08 3.03
N TYR A 267 3.82 6.52 2.29
CA TYR A 267 3.65 6.12 0.90
C TYR A 267 4.21 7.13 -0.10
N ASN A 268 3.88 8.42 0.06
CA ASN A 268 4.42 9.45 -0.83
C ASN A 268 4.56 10.79 -0.11
N ASN A 269 5.33 11.72 -0.69
CA ASN A 269 5.53 13.06 -0.15
C ASN A 269 5.61 14.11 -1.24
N ALA A 270 5.21 15.32 -0.87
CA ALA A 270 5.23 16.51 -1.69
C ALA A 270 5.59 17.72 -0.82
N TYR A 271 6.34 18.67 -1.36
CA TYR A 271 6.79 19.84 -0.61
C TYR A 271 7.15 21.00 -1.54
N ASN A 272 7.25 22.22 -1.03
CA ASN A 272 7.70 23.38 -1.79
C ASN A 272 9.19 23.62 -1.53
N PHE A 273 10.06 23.43 -2.54
CA PHE A 273 11.51 23.67 -2.44
C PHE A 273 11.89 25.09 -1.98
N SER A 274 11.01 26.08 -2.15
CA SER A 274 11.26 27.45 -1.65
C SER A 274 11.44 27.49 -0.13
N HIS A 275 10.95 26.46 0.59
CA HIS A 275 11.12 26.28 2.03
C HIS A 275 12.21 25.26 2.38
N ALA A 276 13.12 24.92 1.46
CA ALA A 276 14.20 23.96 1.71
C ALA A 276 15.15 24.41 2.83
N ASN A 277 15.23 25.72 3.11
CA ASN A 277 15.93 26.25 4.28
C ASN A 277 15.33 25.78 5.62
N LEU A 278 14.06 25.37 5.63
CA LEU A 278 13.36 24.75 6.77
C LEU A 278 13.49 23.23 6.77
N SER A 279 14.03 22.63 5.70
CA SER A 279 14.16 21.19 5.57
C SER A 279 15.06 20.61 6.67
N VAL A 280 14.56 19.50 7.22
CA VAL A 280 15.32 18.48 7.93
C VAL A 280 16.18 17.74 6.90
#